data_AF-A0A849H971-F1
#
_entry.id   AF-A0A849H971-F1
#
_cell.length_a   1.000
_cell.length_b   1.000
_cell.length_c   1.000
_cell.angle_alpha   90.00
_cell.angle_beta   90.00
_cell.angle_gamma   90.00
#
_symmetry.space_group_name_H-M   'P 1'
#
loop_
_entity.id
_entity.type
_entity.pdbx_description
1 polymer ?
#
loop_
_entity_poly.entity_id
_entity_poly.type
_entity_poly.pdbx_seq_one_letter_code
_entity_poly.pdbx_strand_id
1 'polypeptide(L)'
;MPDFRDVFGELLSGSSMVEIAILRIRLAAVDLSSRELKGVRRFSVLVAEANAATIEEEAYALTMDPGKRQNLRRVLGLLQTGVLEIRSAPLGGWSPDFSVFSDDVGPQNLLLGLHWFHRPFPHRGPAWAARFGPTEAKRARERFRTLWDGAHQIGPAVQKLMERTSLRGCSGPRRFRS
;
A
#
# COMPACT_ATOMS: atom_id res chain seq x y z
N MET A 1 12.92 -14.56 -13.80
CA MET A 1 11.82 -14.86 -12.88
C MET A 1 11.08 -13.56 -12.61
N PRO A 2 9.73 -13.57 -12.58
CA PRO A 2 8.95 -12.40 -12.20
C PRO A 2 9.33 -12.01 -10.77
N ASP A 3 9.43 -10.70 -10.50
CA ASP A 3 9.63 -10.22 -9.15
C ASP A 3 8.31 -9.86 -8.46
N PHE A 4 8.40 -9.39 -7.21
CA PHE A 4 7.21 -9.07 -6.43
C PHE A 4 6.30 -8.08 -7.16
N ARG A 5 6.88 -7.05 -7.82
CA ARG A 5 6.12 -6.01 -8.50
C ARG A 5 5.30 -6.58 -9.65
N ASP A 6 5.91 -7.48 -10.43
CA ASP A 6 5.27 -8.15 -11.56
C ASP A 6 4.07 -9.00 -11.08
N VAL A 7 4.30 -9.85 -10.08
CA VAL A 7 3.26 -10.74 -9.53
C VAL A 7 2.14 -9.93 -8.87
N PHE A 8 2.48 -8.91 -8.09
CA PHE A 8 1.49 -8.06 -7.45
C PHE A 8 0.62 -7.32 -8.49
N GLY A 9 1.23 -6.80 -9.55
CA GLY A 9 0.53 -6.11 -10.62
C GLY A 9 -0.43 -6.99 -11.43
N GLU A 10 0.01 -8.22 -11.74
CA GLU A 10 -0.81 -9.24 -12.39
C GLU A 10 -2.06 -9.56 -11.53
N LEU A 11 -1.85 -9.85 -10.24
CA LEU A 11 -2.92 -10.19 -9.31
C LEU A 11 -3.90 -9.02 -9.11
N LEU A 12 -3.38 -7.81 -8.95
CA LEU A 12 -4.18 -6.60 -8.78
C LEU A 12 -5.08 -6.34 -10.00
N SER A 13 -4.54 -6.50 -11.21
CA SER A 13 -5.27 -6.27 -12.47
C SER A 13 -6.49 -7.18 -12.64
N GLY A 14 -6.46 -8.38 -12.05
CA GLY A 14 -7.56 -9.34 -12.07
C GLY A 14 -8.53 -9.24 -10.89
N SER A 15 -8.33 -8.28 -9.97
CA SER A 15 -9.06 -8.21 -8.70
C SER A 15 -10.05 -7.05 -8.68
N SER A 16 -11.21 -7.28 -8.05
CA SER A 16 -12.16 -6.21 -7.70
C SER A 16 -11.99 -5.73 -6.25
N MET A 17 -11.34 -6.52 -5.40
CA MET A 17 -11.02 -6.16 -4.03
C MET A 17 -9.65 -6.67 -3.61
N VAL A 18 -8.89 -5.84 -2.88
CA VAL A 18 -7.59 -6.22 -2.32
C VAL A 18 -7.52 -5.87 -0.84
N GLU A 19 -7.01 -6.79 -0.04
CA GLU A 19 -6.85 -6.68 1.41
C GLU A 19 -5.39 -6.97 1.76
N ILE A 20 -4.66 -6.01 2.31
CA ILE A 20 -3.22 -6.08 2.57
C ILE A 20 -2.94 -5.88 4.05
N ALA A 21 -2.22 -6.81 4.67
CA ALA A 21 -1.69 -6.66 6.01
C ALA A 21 -0.15 -6.57 5.95
N ILE A 22 0.39 -5.39 6.26
CA ILE A 22 1.82 -5.10 6.23
C ILE A 22 2.32 -4.52 7.56
N LEU A 23 3.48 -4.97 8.04
CA LEU A 23 4.02 -4.47 9.29
C LEU A 23 4.30 -2.96 9.25
N ARG A 24 4.78 -2.44 8.11
CA ARG A 24 5.13 -1.03 7.93
C ARG A 24 4.63 -0.52 6.60
N ILE A 25 4.01 0.66 6.62
CA ILE A 25 3.65 1.36 5.39
C ILE A 25 4.90 1.97 4.75
N ARG A 26 5.03 1.81 3.43
CA ARG A 26 6.04 2.49 2.62
C ARG A 26 5.41 3.18 1.41
N LEU A 27 4.77 4.32 1.64
CA LEU A 27 4.08 5.11 0.61
C LEU A 27 5.02 5.48 -0.54
N ALA A 28 6.27 5.83 -0.22
CA ALA A 28 7.27 6.18 -1.23
C ALA A 28 7.64 5.03 -2.17
N ALA A 29 7.35 3.80 -1.76
CA ALA A 29 7.63 2.60 -2.52
C ALA A 29 6.39 2.04 -3.22
N VAL A 30 5.17 2.50 -2.91
CA VAL A 30 3.98 2.05 -3.63
C VAL A 30 4.15 2.39 -5.12
N ASP A 31 3.96 1.43 -6.02
CA ASP A 31 3.96 1.68 -7.46
C ASP A 31 2.73 1.01 -8.07
N LEU A 32 1.68 1.80 -8.25
CA LEU A 32 0.38 1.33 -8.76
C LEU A 32 0.03 2.10 -10.03
N SER A 33 -0.16 1.38 -11.14
CA SER A 33 -0.61 1.99 -12.39
C SER A 33 -2.14 2.11 -12.44
N SER A 34 -2.64 3.07 -13.23
CA SER A 34 -4.08 3.20 -13.48
C SER A 34 -4.68 1.97 -14.16
N ARG A 35 -3.88 1.21 -14.91
CA ARG A 35 -4.31 -0.03 -15.57
C ARG A 35 -4.63 -1.11 -14.55
N GLU A 36 -3.74 -1.31 -13.57
CA GLU A 36 -3.91 -2.32 -12.52
C GLU A 36 -5.08 -1.98 -11.59
N LEU A 37 -5.33 -0.70 -11.34
CA LEU A 37 -6.40 -0.24 -10.46
C LEU A 37 -7.78 -0.18 -11.12
N LYS A 38 -7.89 -0.36 -12.45
CA LYS A 38 -9.13 -0.10 -13.21
C LYS A 38 -10.34 -0.90 -12.69
N GLY A 39 -10.12 -2.14 -12.22
CA GLY A 39 -11.18 -3.01 -11.71
C GLY A 39 -11.40 -2.93 -10.20
N VAL A 40 -10.50 -2.28 -9.46
CA VAL A 40 -10.46 -2.32 -8.00
C VAL A 40 -11.51 -1.37 -7.44
N ARG A 41 -12.51 -1.93 -6.75
CA ARG A 41 -13.59 -1.19 -6.08
C ARG A 41 -13.28 -0.96 -4.61
N ARG A 42 -12.45 -1.81 -3.99
CA ARG A 42 -12.06 -1.71 -2.60
C ARG A 42 -10.62 -2.16 -2.38
N PHE A 43 -9.87 -1.35 -1.65
CA PHE A 43 -8.48 -1.56 -1.31
C PHE A 43 -8.29 -1.27 0.18
N SER A 44 -8.16 -2.33 0.98
CA SER A 44 -8.03 -2.26 2.43
C SER A 44 -6.59 -2.51 2.84
N VAL A 45 -5.96 -1.57 3.53
CA VAL A 45 -4.57 -1.71 4.02
C VAL A 45 -4.56 -1.65 5.55
N LEU A 46 -4.09 -2.74 6.16
CA LEU A 46 -3.84 -2.85 7.58
C LEU A 46 -2.34 -2.69 7.85
N VAL A 47 -2.01 -1.81 8.80
CA VAL A 47 -0.64 -1.55 9.23
C VAL A 47 -0.44 -1.83 10.72
N ALA A 48 0.62 -2.56 11.06
CA ALA A 48 0.98 -2.78 12.46
C ALA A 48 1.62 -1.52 13.05
N GLU A 49 2.61 -0.98 12.34
CA GLU A 49 3.34 0.22 12.72
C GLU A 49 3.04 1.37 11.73
N ALA A 50 2.41 2.42 12.23
CA ALA A 50 2.24 3.68 11.52
C ALA A 50 2.89 4.80 12.33
N ASN A 51 4.01 5.35 11.82
CA ASN A 51 4.69 6.49 12.41
C ASN A 51 4.46 7.73 11.52
N ALA A 52 3.86 8.78 12.10
CA ALA A 52 3.59 10.02 11.39
C ALA A 52 4.85 10.67 10.80
N ALA A 53 5.98 10.64 11.51
CA ALA A 53 7.25 11.17 11.01
C ALA A 53 7.74 10.40 9.77
N THR A 54 7.68 9.07 9.81
CA THR A 54 8.02 8.22 8.65
C THR A 54 7.09 8.47 7.47
N ILE A 55 5.79 8.65 7.71
CA ILE A 55 4.81 8.97 6.66
C ILE A 55 5.11 10.35 6.03
N GLU A 56 5.44 11.35 6.84
CA GLU A 56 5.81 12.69 6.35
C GLU A 56 7.09 12.65 5.52
N GLU A 57 8.13 11.95 5.99
CA GLU A 57 9.39 11.75 5.27
C GLU A 57 9.17 11.06 3.92
N GLU A 58 8.37 10.00 3.88
CA GLU A 58 8.06 9.29 2.64
C GLU A 58 7.22 10.14 1.69
N ALA A 59 6.23 10.87 2.19
CA ALA A 59 5.45 11.81 1.40
C ALA A 59 6.35 12.91 0.81
N TYR A 60 7.32 13.40 1.57
CA TYR A 60 8.25 14.42 1.10
C TYR A 60 9.16 13.88 0.01
N ALA A 61 9.71 12.67 0.19
CA ALA A 61 10.50 11.99 -0.83
C ALA A 61 9.72 11.79 -2.15
N LEU A 62 8.41 11.49 -2.08
CA LEU A 62 7.54 11.39 -3.26
C LEU A 62 7.38 12.71 -4.02
N THR A 63 7.43 13.87 -3.34
CA THR A 63 7.28 15.18 -4.00
C THR A 63 8.51 15.60 -4.81
N MET A 64 9.69 15.13 -4.42
CA MET A 64 10.97 15.50 -5.04
C MET A 64 11.23 14.75 -6.36
N ASP A 65 10.51 13.66 -6.63
CA ASP A 65 10.64 12.85 -7.85
C ASP A 65 9.40 13.04 -8.76
N PRO A 66 9.56 13.56 -10.00
CA PRO A 66 8.47 13.75 -10.95
C PRO A 66 7.65 12.48 -11.25
N GLY A 67 8.29 11.32 -11.36
CA GLY A 67 7.60 10.05 -11.61
C GLY A 67 6.75 9.61 -10.42
N LYS A 68 7.27 9.85 -9.22
CA LYS A 68 6.59 9.52 -7.95
C LYS A 68 5.45 10.47 -7.60
N ARG A 69 5.48 11.72 -8.08
CA ARG A 69 4.36 12.67 -7.92
C ARG A 69 3.05 12.16 -8.53
N GLN A 70 3.11 11.45 -9.65
CA GLN A 70 1.90 10.88 -10.25
C GLN A 70 1.33 9.76 -9.37
N ASN A 71 2.20 8.93 -8.79
CA ASN A 71 1.78 7.88 -7.86
C ASN A 71 1.19 8.47 -6.58
N LEU A 72 1.78 9.53 -6.03
CA LEU A 72 1.24 10.26 -4.89
C LEU A 72 -0.19 10.76 -5.16
N ARG A 73 -0.43 11.36 -6.32
CA ARG A 73 -1.78 11.80 -6.73
C ARG A 73 -2.77 10.63 -6.85
N ARG A 74 -2.32 9.47 -7.33
CA ARG A 74 -3.18 8.26 -7.42
C ARG A 74 -3.57 7.78 -6.02
N VAL A 75 -2.61 7.63 -5.11
CA VAL A 75 -2.88 7.19 -3.73
C VAL A 75 -3.82 8.17 -3.01
N LEU A 76 -3.58 9.49 -3.15
CA LEU A 76 -4.48 10.52 -2.62
C LEU A 76 -5.88 10.41 -3.22
N GLY A 77 -6.00 10.22 -4.54
CA GLY A 77 -7.28 10.04 -5.21
C GLY A 77 -8.04 8.83 -4.68
N LEU A 78 -7.37 7.69 -4.47
CA LEU A 78 -8.00 6.49 -3.90
C LEU A 78 -8.48 6.70 -2.47
N LEU A 79 -7.72 7.41 -1.64
CA LEU A 79 -8.12 7.78 -0.28
C LEU A 79 -9.36 8.69 -0.31
N GLN A 80 -9.35 9.70 -1.19
CA GLN A 80 -10.45 10.66 -1.34
C GLN A 80 -11.75 10.02 -1.83
N THR A 81 -11.67 9.05 -2.76
CA THR A 81 -12.85 8.33 -3.25
C THR A 81 -13.31 7.21 -2.31
N GLY A 82 -12.59 6.96 -1.21
CA GLY A 82 -12.87 5.86 -0.29
C GLY A 82 -12.59 4.48 -0.86
N VAL A 83 -11.95 4.39 -2.03
CA VAL A 83 -11.53 3.10 -2.60
C VAL A 83 -10.39 2.52 -1.78
N LEU A 84 -9.47 3.37 -1.30
CA LEU A 84 -8.41 2.99 -0.38
C LEU A 84 -8.80 3.35 1.06
N GLU A 85 -8.84 2.34 1.92
CA GLU A 85 -8.97 2.48 3.36
C GLU A 85 -7.68 2.03 4.05
N ILE A 86 -7.20 2.82 5.01
CA ILE A 86 -6.02 2.46 5.81
C ILE A 86 -6.40 2.41 7.29
N ARG A 87 -6.12 1.28 7.94
CA ARG A 87 -6.31 1.08 9.37
C ARG A 87 -5.03 0.61 10.05
N SER A 88 -4.89 0.93 11.32
CA SER A 88 -3.79 0.48 12.16
C SER A 88 -4.26 -0.51 13.21
N ALA A 89 -3.53 -1.63 13.33
CA ALA A 89 -3.72 -2.64 14.36
C ALA A 89 -2.37 -2.93 15.06
N PRO A 90 -1.91 -2.03 15.95
CA PRO A 90 -0.58 -2.14 16.57
C PRO A 90 -0.44 -3.37 17.48
N LEU A 91 -1.55 -3.86 18.03
CA LEU A 91 -1.61 -5.08 18.84
C LEU A 91 -2.04 -6.32 18.03
N GLY A 92 -2.32 -6.15 16.73
CA GLY A 92 -2.91 -7.17 15.88
C GLY A 92 -1.94 -8.27 15.45
N GLY A 93 -0.63 -8.03 15.58
CA GLY A 93 0.47 -9.01 15.41
C GLY A 93 0.26 -10.06 14.31
N TRP A 94 0.81 -9.83 13.13
CA TRP A 94 0.94 -10.86 12.09
C TRP A 94 2.38 -10.96 11.62
N SER A 95 2.74 -12.16 11.22
CA SER A 95 3.98 -12.40 10.49
C SER A 95 3.79 -13.68 9.67
N PRO A 96 4.14 -13.68 8.38
CA PRO A 96 4.67 -12.55 7.61
C PRO A 96 3.58 -11.61 7.06
N ASP A 97 3.97 -10.56 6.34
CA ASP A 97 3.05 -9.72 5.56
C ASP A 97 2.28 -10.55 4.54
N PHE A 98 1.04 -10.16 4.26
CA PHE A 98 0.21 -10.86 3.29
C PHE A 98 -0.78 -9.95 2.57
N SER A 99 -1.12 -10.30 1.33
CA SER A 99 -2.16 -9.67 0.51
C SER A 99 -3.13 -10.72 0.01
N VAL A 100 -4.42 -10.45 0.14
CA VAL A 100 -5.50 -11.24 -0.44
C VAL A 100 -6.10 -10.48 -1.62
N PHE A 101 -6.20 -11.18 -2.73
CA PHE A 101 -6.74 -10.68 -3.99
C PHE A 101 -8.06 -11.40 -4.26
N SER A 102 -9.13 -10.62 -4.38
CA SER A 102 -10.49 -11.13 -4.58
C SER A 102 -11.11 -10.57 -5.84
N ASP A 103 -11.93 -11.38 -6.49
CA ASP A 103 -12.84 -10.98 -7.55
C ASP A 103 -14.30 -11.01 -7.03
N ASP A 104 -15.25 -10.90 -7.94
CA ASP A 104 -16.68 -10.90 -7.62
C ASP A 104 -17.19 -12.28 -7.13
N VAL A 105 -16.40 -13.36 -7.31
CA VAL A 105 -16.71 -14.72 -6.82
C VAL A 105 -16.12 -14.96 -5.42
N GLY A 106 -15.02 -14.28 -5.08
CA GLY A 106 -14.41 -14.32 -3.74
C GLY A 106 -12.88 -14.25 -3.74
N PRO A 107 -12.22 -14.68 -2.65
CA PRO A 107 -10.76 -14.68 -2.56
C PRO A 107 -10.15 -15.72 -3.51
N GLN A 108 -9.29 -15.26 -4.41
CA GLN A 108 -8.68 -16.10 -5.45
C GLN A 108 -7.20 -16.36 -5.21
N ASN A 109 -6.47 -15.35 -4.72
CA ASN A 109 -5.03 -15.46 -4.54
C ASN A 109 -4.60 -14.88 -3.20
N LEU A 110 -3.60 -15.54 -2.61
CA LEU A 110 -2.87 -15.05 -1.45
C LEU A 110 -1.42 -14.85 -1.86
N LEU A 111 -0.87 -13.67 -1.58
CA LEU A 111 0.55 -13.41 -1.63
C LEU A 111 1.07 -13.24 -0.22
N LEU A 112 2.10 -13.99 0.15
CA LEU A 112 2.62 -14.07 1.51
C LEU A 112 4.13 -13.88 1.50
N GLY A 113 4.67 -13.06 2.40
CA GLY A 113 6.10 -12.76 2.48
C GLY A 113 6.40 -11.28 2.20
N LEU A 114 7.58 -10.97 1.67
CA LEU A 114 8.02 -9.59 1.54
C LEU A 114 7.21 -8.80 0.52
N HIS A 115 6.57 -7.71 0.97
CA HIS A 115 5.86 -6.76 0.10
C HIS A 115 6.77 -5.58 -0.27
N TRP A 116 7.47 -5.68 -1.40
CA TRP A 116 8.49 -4.71 -1.78
C TRP A 116 8.51 -4.41 -3.29
N PHE A 117 8.20 -3.16 -3.64
CA PHE A 117 7.93 -2.72 -5.01
C PHE A 117 9.17 -2.19 -5.77
N HIS A 118 10.25 -1.79 -5.09
CA HIS A 118 11.38 -1.08 -5.72
C HIS A 118 12.72 -1.75 -5.46
N ARG A 119 13.67 -1.79 -6.38
CA ARG A 119 15.04 -2.26 -6.07
C ARG A 119 15.96 -1.10 -5.63
N PRO A 120 17.00 -1.37 -4.83
CA PRO A 120 17.37 -2.65 -4.21
C PRO A 120 16.47 -3.03 -3.01
N PHE A 121 16.39 -4.33 -2.69
CA PHE A 121 15.77 -4.78 -1.44
C PHE A 121 16.57 -4.23 -0.25
N PRO A 122 15.92 -3.84 0.86
CA PRO A 122 16.58 -3.15 1.95
C PRO A 122 17.38 -4.12 2.84
N HIS A 123 17.24 -5.44 2.63
CA HIS A 123 17.99 -6.48 3.32
C HIS A 123 19.09 -7.03 2.42
N ARG A 124 20.24 -7.32 3.03
CA ARG A 124 21.44 -7.84 2.35
C ARG A 124 21.32 -9.31 1.91
N GLY A 125 20.18 -9.97 2.14
CA GLY A 125 19.95 -11.39 1.89
C GLY A 125 18.74 -11.68 0.99
N PRO A 126 18.54 -12.95 0.59
CA PRO A 126 17.41 -13.34 -0.25
C PRO A 126 16.08 -13.09 0.47
N ALA A 127 15.14 -12.48 -0.26
CA ALA A 127 13.77 -12.31 0.20
C ALA A 127 12.86 -13.30 -0.54
N TRP A 128 12.03 -14.02 0.21
CA TRP A 128 11.07 -14.96 -0.35
C TRP A 128 9.64 -14.45 -0.21
N ALA A 129 8.84 -14.77 -1.21
CA ALA A 129 7.40 -14.63 -1.19
C ALA A 129 6.79 -15.88 -1.82
N ALA A 130 5.59 -16.24 -1.38
CA ALA A 130 4.83 -17.38 -1.86
C ALA A 130 3.45 -16.93 -2.33
N ARG A 131 3.01 -17.51 -3.45
CA ARG A 131 1.64 -17.36 -3.97
C ARG A 131 0.86 -18.62 -3.67
N PHE A 132 -0.34 -18.47 -3.14
CA PHE A 132 -1.27 -19.57 -2.89
C PHE A 132 -2.62 -19.31 -3.57
N GLY A 133 -3.41 -20.37 -3.67
CA GLY A 133 -4.70 -20.36 -4.36
C GLY A 133 -5.89 -19.98 -3.46
N PRO A 134 -7.12 -20.24 -3.94
CA PRO A 134 -8.35 -19.77 -3.30
C PRO A 134 -8.57 -20.30 -1.87
N THR A 135 -8.11 -21.52 -1.57
CA THR A 135 -8.30 -22.13 -0.24
C THR A 135 -7.54 -21.35 0.83
N GLU A 136 -6.27 -21.06 0.61
CA GLU A 136 -5.44 -20.28 1.51
C GLU A 136 -5.87 -18.80 1.53
N ALA A 137 -6.29 -18.26 0.38
CA ALA A 137 -6.81 -16.90 0.28
C ALA A 137 -8.06 -16.68 1.15
N LYS A 138 -8.97 -17.65 1.21
CA LYS A 138 -10.15 -17.59 2.09
C LYS A 138 -9.76 -17.52 3.57
N ARG A 139 -8.84 -18.38 4.01
CA ARG A 139 -8.34 -18.40 5.39
C ARG A 139 -7.62 -17.10 5.76
N ALA A 140 -6.78 -16.60 4.86
CA ALA A 140 -6.08 -15.32 5.05
C ALA A 140 -7.06 -14.14 5.14
N ARG A 141 -8.13 -14.15 4.35
CA ARG A 141 -9.18 -13.12 4.41
C ARG A 141 -9.94 -13.15 5.73
N GLU A 142 -10.29 -14.32 6.24
CA GLU A 142 -10.92 -14.45 7.55
C GLU A 142 -10.04 -13.83 8.63
N ARG A 143 -8.74 -14.14 8.60
CA ARG A 143 -7.77 -13.53 9.53
C ARG A 143 -7.66 -12.02 9.35
N PHE A 144 -7.61 -11.54 8.11
CA PHE A 144 -7.60 -10.11 7.80
C PHE A 144 -8.80 -9.40 8.42
N ARG A 145 -10.01 -9.95 8.23
CA ARG A 145 -11.25 -9.37 8.75
C ARG A 145 -11.26 -9.27 10.27
N THR A 146 -10.85 -10.34 10.97
CA THR A 146 -10.71 -10.30 12.43
C THR A 146 -9.80 -9.17 12.89
N LEU A 147 -8.67 -8.96 12.21
CA LEU A 147 -7.76 -7.86 12.54
C LEU A 147 -8.35 -6.49 12.18
N TRP A 148 -9.01 -6.40 11.03
CA TRP A 148 -9.60 -5.18 10.49
C TRP A 148 -10.71 -4.61 11.38
N ASP A 149 -11.55 -5.49 11.95
CA ASP A 149 -12.66 -5.12 12.81
C ASP A 149 -12.18 -4.50 14.14
N GLY A 150 -11.02 -4.94 14.63
CA GLY A 150 -10.37 -4.37 15.81
C GLY A 150 -9.43 -3.19 15.53
N ALA A 151 -9.25 -2.79 14.27
CA ALA A 151 -8.27 -1.80 13.86
C ALA A 151 -8.82 -0.37 13.86
N HIS A 152 -7.96 0.61 14.16
CA HIS A 152 -8.30 2.03 14.15
C HIS A 152 -8.14 2.64 12.76
N GLN A 153 -9.11 3.44 12.32
CA GLN A 153 -9.00 4.15 11.04
C GLN A 153 -7.94 5.26 11.12
N ILE A 154 -6.96 5.19 10.22
CA ILE A 154 -5.88 6.20 10.12
C ILE A 154 -5.82 6.87 8.75
N GLY A 155 -6.58 6.37 7.75
CA GLY A 155 -6.64 6.94 6.39
C GLY A 155 -6.79 8.47 6.34
N PRO A 156 -7.74 9.09 7.10
CA PRO A 156 -7.89 10.55 7.12
C PRO A 156 -6.66 11.30 7.63
N ALA A 157 -5.94 10.74 8.60
CA ALA A 157 -4.71 11.33 9.12
C ALA A 157 -3.59 11.22 8.07
N VAL A 158 -3.44 10.05 7.44
CA VAL A 158 -2.48 9.82 6.35
C VAL A 158 -2.73 10.79 5.18
N GLN A 159 -3.98 10.94 4.75
CA GLN A 159 -4.38 11.88 3.71
C GLN A 159 -3.96 13.32 4.05
N LYS A 160 -4.30 13.82 5.25
CA LYS A 160 -3.93 15.18 5.69
C LYS A 160 -2.42 15.40 5.69
N LEU A 161 -1.63 14.42 6.14
CA LEU A 161 -0.17 14.49 6.12
C LEU A 161 0.36 14.59 4.67
N MET A 162 -0.13 13.73 3.78
CA MET A 162 0.27 13.71 2.37
C MET A 162 -0.11 15.00 1.61
N GLU A 163 -1.29 15.56 1.87
CA GLU A 163 -1.75 16.83 1.29
C GLU A 163 -0.87 18.00 1.74
N ARG A 164 -0.59 18.12 3.04
CA ARG A 164 0.30 19.17 3.59
C ARG A 164 1.68 19.12 2.94
N THR A 165 2.25 17.94 2.76
CA THR A 165 3.58 17.76 2.17
C THR A 165 3.58 18.07 0.67
N SER A 166 2.51 17.72 -0.05
CA SER A 166 2.34 18.06 -1.47
C SER A 166 2.32 19.58 -1.70
N LEU A 167 1.66 20.34 -0.81
CA LEU A 167 1.62 21.80 -0.85
C LEU A 167 2.98 22.45 -0.56
N ARG A 168 3.73 21.91 0.40
CA ARG A 168 5.09 22.37 0.73
C ARG A 168 6.08 22.13 -0.41
N GLY A 169 6.01 20.97 -1.08
CA GLY A 169 6.89 20.66 -2.23
C GLY A 169 6.64 21.54 -3.46
N CYS A 170 5.42 22.09 -3.64
CA CYS A 170 5.11 23.05 -4.71
C CYS A 170 5.62 24.47 -4.40
N SER A 171 5.96 24.76 -3.15
CA SER A 171 6.50 26.04 -2.69
C SER A 171 8.03 26.03 -2.79
N GLY A 172 8.57 25.88 -4.01
CA GLY A 172 10.01 25.98 -4.27
C GLY A 172 10.57 27.36 -3.89
N PRO A 173 11.89 27.48 -3.64
CA PRO A 173 12.50 28.62 -2.97
C PRO A 173 12.24 29.92 -3.71
N ARG A 174 11.80 30.96 -2.99
CA ARG A 174 11.85 32.34 -3.49
C ARG A 174 13.32 32.60 -3.89
N ARG A 175 13.60 32.62 -5.19
CA ARG A 175 14.88 33.10 -5.71
C ARG A 175 15.04 34.53 -5.19
N PHE A 176 15.94 34.72 -4.24
CA PHE A 176 16.49 36.05 -3.97
C PHE A 176 17.15 36.51 -5.27
N ARG A 177 16.56 37.53 -5.89
CA ARG A 177 17.23 38.28 -6.95
C ARG A 177 18.28 39.13 -6.25
N SER A 178 19.54 38.81 -6.53
CA SER A 178 20.69 39.70 -6.36
C SER A 178 20.60 40.88 -7.32
#